data_AF-A0A6A5HSM6-F1
#
_entry.id   AF-A0A6A5HSM6-F1
#
_cell.length_a   1.000
_cell.length_b   1.000
_cell.length_c   1.000
_cell.angle_alpha   90.00
_cell.angle_beta   90.00
_cell.angle_gamma   90.00
#
_symmetry.space_group_name_H-M   'P 1'
#
loop_
_entity.id
_entity.type
_entity.pdbx_description
1 polymer ?
#
loop_
_entity_poly.entity_id
_entity_poly.type
_entity_poly.pdbx_seq_one_letter_code
_entity_poly.pdbx_strand_id
1 'polypeptide(L)'
;MSSSASPPGESEEFEPYVRRKRAEGGSRKKMQGLNEQEQNLLRNSINSRERRRMHELNDEFESLRECLPYPNEANSRRMSKANTLLLASNWIKQLVNANHKLQIELNAANAKVQ
;
A
#
# COMPACT_ATOMS: atom_id res chain seq x y z
N MET A 1 32.04 -22.96 4.54
CA MET A 1 31.37 -21.99 3.65
C MET A 1 30.01 -22.58 3.30
N SER A 2 28.94 -22.10 3.93
CA SER A 2 27.58 -22.62 3.65
C SER A 2 26.82 -21.54 2.88
N SER A 3 26.74 -21.73 1.57
CA SER A 3 25.95 -20.89 0.68
C SER A 3 24.70 -21.68 0.30
N SER A 4 23.59 -21.44 1.00
CA SER A 4 22.27 -21.88 0.54
C SER A 4 21.75 -20.84 -0.44
N ALA A 5 22.15 -20.96 -1.70
CA ALA A 5 21.50 -20.26 -2.79
C ALA A 5 20.08 -20.82 -2.93
N SER A 6 19.07 -19.96 -2.79
CA SER A 6 17.69 -20.32 -3.13
C SER A 6 17.57 -20.55 -4.64
N PRO A 7 16.80 -21.55 -5.11
CA PRO A 7 16.63 -21.78 -6.54
C PRO A 7 15.80 -20.65 -7.18
N PRO A 8 16.14 -20.20 -8.40
CA PRO A 8 15.34 -19.24 -9.14
C PRO A 8 14.26 -19.99 -9.93
N GLY A 9 13.00 -19.57 -9.80
CA GLY A 9 11.99 -19.86 -10.82
C GLY A 9 10.83 -20.78 -10.46
N GLU A 10 10.38 -20.81 -9.20
CA GLU A 10 8.99 -21.23 -8.94
C GLU A 10 8.12 -19.98 -8.96
N SER A 11 7.30 -19.84 -10.00
CA SER A 11 6.17 -18.93 -10.03
C SER A 11 5.22 -19.33 -8.90
N GLU A 12 5.44 -18.75 -7.71
CA GLU A 12 4.60 -18.96 -6.53
C GLU A 12 3.15 -18.59 -6.87
N GLU A 13 2.34 -19.61 -7.14
CA GLU A 13 0.91 -19.49 -7.36
C GLU A 13 0.28 -18.78 -6.15
N PHE A 14 -0.38 -17.68 -6.44
CA PHE A 14 -0.55 -16.57 -5.51
C PHE A 14 -1.85 -16.74 -4.73
N GLU A 15 -1.77 -17.09 -3.44
CA GLU A 15 -2.95 -17.07 -2.58
C GLU A 15 -3.27 -15.60 -2.21
N PRO A 16 -4.47 -15.07 -2.49
CA PRO A 16 -4.82 -13.70 -2.17
C PRO A 16 -4.69 -13.45 -0.66
N TYR A 17 -4.20 -12.26 -0.28
CA TYR A 17 -4.07 -11.88 1.13
C TYR A 17 -5.45 -11.79 1.79
N VAL A 18 -5.91 -12.91 2.34
CA VAL A 18 -7.03 -12.91 3.27
C VAL A 18 -6.45 -12.55 4.63
N ARG A 19 -6.84 -11.40 5.19
CA ARG A 19 -6.56 -11.07 6.59
C ARG A 19 -7.20 -12.15 7.45
N ARG A 20 -6.49 -13.24 7.71
CA ARG A 20 -6.96 -14.32 8.57
C ARG A 20 -7.21 -13.66 9.92
N LYS A 21 -8.51 -13.50 10.26
CA LYS A 21 -8.99 -12.99 11.54
C LYS A 21 -8.08 -13.61 12.61
N ARG A 22 -7.44 -12.78 13.43
CA ARG A 22 -6.50 -13.24 14.47
C ARG A 22 -7.16 -14.35 15.25
N ALA A 23 -6.88 -15.59 14.88
CA ALA A 23 -7.14 -16.73 15.72
C ALA A 23 -5.98 -16.65 16.70
N GLU A 24 -6.22 -15.97 17.82
CA GLU A 24 -5.26 -15.69 18.91
C GLU A 24 -4.56 -16.96 19.47
N GLY A 25 -4.83 -18.16 18.94
CA GLY A 25 -4.09 -19.40 19.24
C GLY A 25 -3.72 -20.29 18.04
N GLY A 26 -4.04 -19.92 16.79
CA GLY A 26 -3.92 -20.82 15.63
C GLY A 26 -2.48 -21.03 15.14
N SER A 27 -1.72 -19.94 14.97
CA SER A 27 -0.33 -20.02 14.49
C SER A 27 0.62 -20.63 15.52
N ARG A 28 0.38 -20.42 16.83
CA ARG A 28 1.18 -21.05 17.90
C ARG A 28 0.91 -22.55 17.98
N LYS A 29 -0.35 -22.99 17.92
CA LYS A 29 -0.69 -24.43 17.86
C LYS A 29 -0.11 -25.10 16.62
N LYS A 30 -0.12 -24.41 15.46
CA LYS A 30 0.47 -24.93 14.22
C LYS A 30 1.99 -25.10 14.29
N MET A 31 2.68 -24.36 15.15
CA MET A 31 4.13 -24.49 15.36
C MET A 31 4.52 -25.55 16.40
N GLN A 32 3.64 -25.89 17.35
CA GLN A 32 3.94 -26.81 18.45
C GLN A 32 4.12 -28.27 18.03
N GLY A 33 3.68 -28.66 16.83
CA GLY A 33 3.86 -30.00 16.28
C GLY A 33 4.93 -30.13 15.19
N LEU A 34 5.65 -29.05 14.89
CA LEU A 34 6.64 -28.99 13.81
C LEU A 34 8.06 -29.10 14.35
N ASN A 35 8.95 -29.76 13.61
CA ASN A 35 10.38 -29.75 13.91
C ASN A 35 10.98 -28.34 13.69
N GLU A 36 12.20 -28.11 14.17
CA GLU A 36 12.83 -26.78 14.11
C GLU A 36 12.99 -26.25 12.67
N GLN A 37 13.31 -27.13 11.71
CA GLN A 37 13.45 -26.77 10.30
C GLN A 37 12.11 -26.33 9.70
N GLU A 38 11.04 -27.09 9.95
CA GLU A 38 9.68 -26.77 9.50
C GLU A 38 9.16 -25.48 10.12
N GLN A 39 9.44 -25.24 11.40
CA GLN A 39 9.12 -23.97 12.05
C GLN A 39 9.86 -22.81 11.39
N ASN A 40 11.14 -22.97 11.05
CA ASN A 40 11.92 -21.93 10.38
C ASN A 40 11.42 -21.65 8.96
N LEU A 41 11.07 -22.68 8.19
CA LEU A 41 10.44 -22.53 6.87
C LEU A 41 9.12 -21.78 6.97
N LEU A 42 8.27 -22.12 7.95
CA LEU A 42 7.00 -21.44 8.17
C LEU A 42 7.19 -19.96 8.54
N ARG A 43 8.12 -19.65 9.47
CA ARG A 43 8.48 -18.27 9.83
C ARG A 43 8.97 -17.49 8.60
N ASN A 44 9.84 -18.09 7.79
CA ASN A 44 10.40 -17.47 6.59
C ASN A 44 9.31 -17.19 5.54
N SER A 45 8.40 -18.14 5.31
CA SER A 45 7.24 -17.97 4.42
C SER A 45 6.34 -16.82 4.88
N ILE A 46 6.03 -16.75 6.19
CA ILE A 46 5.24 -15.65 6.77
C ILE A 46 5.94 -14.29 6.58
N ASN A 47 7.23 -14.22 6.89
CA ASN A 47 8.01 -12.99 6.77
C ASN A 47 8.13 -12.55 5.30
N SER A 48 8.31 -13.48 4.37
CA SER A 48 8.35 -13.21 2.94
C SER A 48 7.04 -12.59 2.46
N ARG A 49 5.91 -13.19 2.85
CA ARG A 49 4.57 -12.68 2.52
C ARG A 49 4.32 -11.28 3.08
N GLU A 50 4.69 -11.02 4.33
CA GLU A 50 4.50 -9.67 4.91
C GLU A 50 5.41 -8.63 4.26
N ARG A 51 6.64 -8.99 3.88
CA ARG A 51 7.50 -8.11 3.08
C ARG A 51 6.83 -7.74 1.76
N ARG A 52 6.32 -8.73 1.02
CA ARG A 52 5.61 -8.50 -0.26
C ARG A 52 4.42 -7.56 -0.06
N ARG A 53 3.56 -7.83 0.92
CA ARG A 53 2.42 -6.96 1.28
C ARG A 53 2.86 -5.52 1.58
N MET A 54 3.98 -5.36 2.30
CA MET A 54 4.50 -4.03 2.64
C MET A 54 5.09 -3.33 1.41
N HIS A 55 5.71 -4.06 0.49
CA HIS A 55 6.18 -3.52 -0.80
C HIS A 55 5.00 -3.01 -1.63
N GLU A 56 3.99 -3.84 -1.87
CA GLU A 56 2.75 -3.43 -2.57
C GLU A 56 2.13 -2.19 -1.93
N LEU A 57 1.95 -2.18 -0.60
CA LEU A 57 1.43 -1.02 0.12
C LEU A 57 2.29 0.23 -0.08
N ASN A 58 3.62 0.09 -0.07
CA ASN A 58 4.52 1.23 -0.22
C ASN A 58 4.51 1.78 -1.65
N ASP A 59 4.37 0.91 -2.65
CA ASP A 59 4.30 1.28 -4.06
C ASP A 59 3.02 2.08 -4.34
N GLU A 60 1.86 1.59 -3.87
CA GLU A 60 0.59 2.33 -3.93
C GLU A 60 0.66 3.68 -3.21
N PHE A 61 1.43 3.73 -2.12
CA PHE A 61 1.64 4.95 -1.37
C PHE A 61 2.53 5.96 -2.12
N GLU A 62 3.45 5.49 -2.95
CA GLU A 62 4.24 6.35 -3.84
C GLU A 62 3.39 6.88 -5.00
N SER A 63 2.57 6.03 -5.63
CA SER A 63 1.59 6.47 -6.63
C SER A 63 0.65 7.55 -6.07
N LEU A 64 0.24 7.43 -4.80
CA LEU A 64 -0.52 8.49 -4.13
C LEU A 64 0.25 9.80 -4.05
N ARG A 65 1.56 9.77 -3.74
CA ARG A 65 2.40 10.98 -3.64
C ARG A 65 2.53 11.70 -4.98
N GLU A 66 2.66 10.95 -6.08
CA GLU A 66 2.77 11.52 -7.42
C GLU A 66 1.53 12.35 -7.82
N CYS A 67 0.36 12.00 -7.28
CA CYS A 67 -0.90 12.70 -7.52
C CYS A 67 -1.12 13.94 -6.63
N LEU A 68 -0.27 14.20 -5.63
CA LEU A 68 -0.46 15.30 -4.68
C LEU A 68 0.27 16.57 -5.12
N PRO A 69 -0.33 17.75 -4.84
CA PRO A 69 0.28 19.03 -5.19
C PRO A 69 1.36 19.40 -4.17
N TYR A 70 2.57 18.87 -4.33
CA TYR A 70 3.76 19.32 -3.61
C TYR A 70 5.01 19.19 -4.50
N PRO A 71 6.11 19.93 -4.18
CA PRO A 71 7.32 19.89 -4.99
C PRO A 71 7.99 18.50 -4.94
N ASN A 72 7.81 17.73 -6.01
CA ASN A 72 8.54 16.49 -6.31
C ASN A 72 9.88 16.80 -6.99
N GLU A 73 10.60 17.81 -6.52
CA GLU A 73 11.96 18.07 -7.02
C GLU A 73 12.86 16.89 -6.65
N ALA A 74 13.75 16.49 -7.55
CA ALA A 74 14.64 15.34 -7.38
C ALA A 74 15.53 15.38 -6.11
N ASN A 75 15.63 16.55 -5.45
CA ASN A 75 16.34 16.77 -4.18
C ASN A 75 15.43 17.05 -2.98
N SER A 76 14.10 17.06 -3.16
CA SER A 76 13.15 17.27 -2.07
C SER A 76 12.99 16.00 -1.24
N ARG A 77 12.93 16.15 0.08
CA ARG A 77 12.77 15.03 1.01
C ARG A 77 11.39 14.40 0.81
N ARG A 78 11.34 13.08 0.56
CA ARG A 78 10.09 12.29 0.47
C ARG A 78 9.17 12.59 1.67
N MET A 79 7.91 12.91 1.38
CA MET A 79 6.91 13.14 2.41
C MET A 79 6.67 11.89 3.26
N SER A 80 6.56 12.07 4.58
CA SER A 80 6.20 10.97 5.49
C SER A 80 4.82 10.39 5.14
N LYS A 81 4.56 9.14 5.55
CA LYS A 81 3.24 8.52 5.34
C LYS A 81 2.11 9.35 6.00
N ALA A 82 2.32 9.84 7.21
CA ALA A 82 1.35 10.67 7.90
C ALA A 82 1.03 11.96 7.11
N ASN A 83 2.06 12.66 6.64
CA ASN A 83 1.88 13.92 5.92
C ASN A 83 1.24 13.69 4.55
N THR A 84 1.55 12.59 3.88
CA THR A 84 0.94 12.24 2.58
C THR A 84 -0.56 12.02 2.74
N LEU A 85 -1.00 11.27 3.76
CA LEU A 85 -2.42 11.06 4.02
C LEU A 85 -3.15 12.36 4.41
N LEU A 86 -2.50 13.21 5.21
CA LEU A 86 -3.05 14.52 5.59
C LEU A 86 -3.22 15.41 4.36
N LEU A 87 -2.20 15.51 3.51
CA LEU A 87 -2.24 16.31 2.29
C LEU A 87 -3.27 15.76 1.30
N ALA A 88 -3.35 14.44 1.10
CA ALA A 88 -4.37 13.81 0.28
C ALA A 88 -5.78 14.15 0.74
N SER A 89 -6.04 14.06 2.04
CA SER A 89 -7.36 14.37 2.62
C SER A 89 -7.76 15.83 2.41
N ASN A 90 -6.81 16.75 2.57
CA ASN A 90 -7.03 18.17 2.32
C ASN A 90 -7.15 18.49 0.83
N TRP A 91 -6.43 17.77 -0.03
CA TRP A 91 -6.47 17.94 -1.47
C TRP A 91 -7.83 17.53 -2.05
N ILE A 92 -8.38 16.39 -1.63
CA ILE A 92 -9.74 15.96 -2.02
C ILE A 92 -10.77 17.05 -1.66
N LYS A 93 -10.71 17.62 -0.46
CA LYS A 93 -11.63 18.70 -0.05
C LYS A 93 -11.50 19.94 -0.94
N GLN A 94 -10.27 20.32 -1.28
CA GLN A 94 -10.02 21.45 -2.17
C GLN A 94 -10.56 21.20 -3.58
N LEU A 95 -10.33 20.00 -4.13
CA LEU A 95 -10.84 19.61 -5.44
C LEU A 95 -12.37 19.61 -5.49
N VAL A 96 -13.04 19.13 -4.43
CA VAL A 96 -14.51 19.17 -4.34
C VAL A 96 -15.01 20.61 -4.37
N ASN A 97 -14.41 21.50 -3.58
CA ASN A 97 -14.79 22.92 -3.55
C ASN A 97 -14.54 23.61 -4.90
N ALA A 98 -13.41 23.33 -5.54
CA ALA A 98 -13.08 23.88 -6.85
C ALA A 98 -14.06 23.40 -7.93
N ASN A 99 -14.38 22.10 -7.95
CA ASN A 99 -15.38 21.54 -8.87
C ASN A 99 -16.76 22.19 -8.68
N HIS A 100 -17.19 22.39 -7.44
CA HIS A 100 -18.47 23.03 -7.16
C HIS A 100 -18.54 24.46 -7.71
N LYS A 101 -17.46 25.26 -7.52
CA LYS A 101 -17.36 26.61 -8.09
C LYS A 101 -17.42 26.60 -9.61
N LEU A 102 -16.66 25.72 -10.26
CA LEU A 102 -16.65 25.59 -11.72
C LEU A 102 -18.03 25.18 -12.27
N GLN A 103 -18.78 24.33 -11.56
CA GLN A 103 -20.16 24.00 -11.95
C GLN A 103 -21.09 25.21 -11.88
N ILE A 104 -20.97 26.04 -10.84
CA ILE A 104 -21.75 27.28 -10.73
C ILE A 104 -21.42 28.22 -11.88
N GLU A 105 -20.14 28.43 -12.17
CA GLU A 105 -19.68 29.29 -13.26
C GLU A 105 -20.15 28.78 -14.63
N LEU A 106 -20.06 27.46 -14.87
CA LEU A 106 -20.54 26.84 -16.10
C LEU A 106 -22.05 27.03 -16.27
N ASN A 107 -22.84 26.82 -15.22
CA ASN A 107 -24.29 27.02 -15.25
C ASN A 107 -24.65 28.49 -15.53
N ALA A 108 -23.94 29.42 -14.89
CA ALA A 108 -24.12 30.85 -15.10
C ALA A 108 -23.73 31.28 -16.52
N ALA A 109 -22.68 30.70 -17.10
CA ALA A 109 -22.29 30.94 -18.49
C ALA A 109 -23.35 30.42 -19.46
N ASN A 110 -23.84 29.18 -19.27
CA ASN A 110 -24.89 28.60 -20.10
C ASN A 110 -26.20 29.42 -20.08
N ALA A 111 -26.57 29.95 -18.92
CA ALA A 111 -27.75 30.81 -18.78
C ALA A 111 -27.62 32.16 -19.51
N LYS A 112 -26.42 32.62 -19.83
CA LYS A 112 -26.18 33.85 -20.61
C LYS A 112 -26.16 33.64 -22.12
N VAL A 113 -26.06 32.38 -22.55
CA VAL A 113 -26.01 31.98 -23.97
C VAL A 113 -27.42 31.65 -24.50
N GLN A 114 -28.39 31.42 -23.60
CA GLN A 114 -29.82 31.30 -23.92
C GLN A 114 -30.50 32.67 -23.89
#